data_AF-A0A1C5HEH3-F1
#
_entry.id   AF-A0A1C5HEH3-F1
#
_cell.length_a   1.000
_cell.length_b   1.000
_cell.length_c   1.000
_cell.angle_alpha   90.00
_cell.angle_beta   90.00
_cell.angle_gamma   90.00
#
_symmetry.space_group_name_H-M   'P 1'
#
loop_
_entity.id
_entity.type
_entity.pdbx_description
1 polymer ?
#
loop_
_entity_poly.entity_id
_entity_poly.type
_entity_poly.pdbx_seq_one_letter_code
_entity_poly.pdbx_strand_id
1 'polypeptide(L)'
;MVRGAVLTDEHERFLLGLRHREVIPGQPEFPGFDLFSFGVASVEAMHNLIHHFDELGITHEPLFDRGPGGGVQLDVPDPDGTIIRLLSPFGEHPPFMGVEFPADGSPTFYDTPRLPNA
;
A
#
# COMPACT_ATOMS: atom_id res chain seq x y z
N MET A 1 -20.30 -19.49 -10.73
CA MET A 1 -20.15 -18.19 -10.05
C MET A 1 -18.67 -17.93 -9.84
N VAL A 2 -18.17 -16.75 -10.22
CA VAL A 2 -16.77 -16.37 -10.04
C VAL A 2 -16.56 -15.96 -8.59
N ARG A 3 -15.54 -16.50 -7.92
CA ARG A 3 -15.25 -16.24 -6.49
C ARG A 3 -13.82 -15.74 -6.23
N GLY A 4 -13.10 -15.38 -7.28
CA GLY A 4 -11.77 -14.82 -7.16
C GLY A 4 -11.14 -14.53 -8.51
N ALA A 5 -10.08 -13.75 -8.48
CA ALA A 5 -9.23 -13.41 -9.60
C ALA A 5 -7.79 -13.29 -9.12
N VAL A 6 -6.84 -13.46 -10.03
CA VAL A 6 -5.42 -13.32 -9.75
C VAL A 6 -4.80 -12.49 -10.86
N LEU A 7 -4.03 -11.48 -10.47
CA LEU A 7 -3.10 -10.78 -11.36
C LEU A 7 -1.69 -11.28 -11.02
N THR A 8 -0.94 -11.71 -12.05
CA THR A 8 0.44 -12.21 -11.90
C THR A 8 1.37 -11.43 -12.80
N ASP A 9 2.54 -11.10 -12.27
CA ASP A 9 3.70 -10.66 -13.06
C ASP A 9 4.85 -11.64 -12.83
N GLU A 10 5.19 -12.41 -13.85
CA GLU A 10 6.27 -13.40 -13.78
C GLU A 10 7.66 -12.74 -13.75
N HIS A 11 7.83 -11.58 -14.38
CA HIS A 11 9.11 -10.89 -14.46
C HIS A 11 9.49 -10.32 -13.08
N GLU A 12 8.54 -9.62 -12.47
CA GLU A 12 8.70 -9.02 -11.16
C GLU A 12 8.43 -10.02 -10.01
N ARG A 13 7.98 -11.24 -10.36
CA ARG A 13 7.67 -12.34 -9.44
C ARG A 13 6.68 -11.95 -8.33
N PHE A 14 5.66 -11.16 -8.66
CA PHE A 14 4.58 -10.82 -7.74
C PHE A 14 3.22 -11.33 -8.23
N LEU A 15 2.32 -11.51 -7.26
CA LEU A 15 0.95 -11.97 -7.48
C LEU A 15 0.02 -11.18 -6.56
N LEU A 16 -1.05 -10.62 -7.12
CA LEU A 16 -2.17 -10.04 -6.37
C LEU A 16 -3.40 -10.94 -6.53
N GLY A 17 -3.80 -11.59 -5.43
CA GLY A 17 -4.95 -12.49 -5.40
C GLY A 17 -6.17 -11.82 -4.76
N LEU A 18 -7.24 -11.66 -5.51
CA LEU A 18 -8.54 -11.23 -5.01
C LEU A 18 -9.42 -12.45 -4.80
N ARG A 19 -10.00 -12.60 -3.61
CA ARG A 19 -10.86 -13.74 -3.27
C ARG A 19 -12.13 -13.22 -2.62
N HIS A 20 -13.26 -13.85 -2.95
CA HIS A 20 -14.53 -13.53 -2.32
C HIS A 20 -14.51 -13.94 -0.86
N ARG A 21 -14.83 -13.03 0.06
CA ARG A 21 -14.68 -13.23 1.51
C ARG A 21 -15.40 -14.48 2.04
N GLU A 22 -16.59 -14.77 1.52
CA GLU A 22 -17.38 -15.97 1.89
C GLU A 22 -16.64 -17.31 1.75
N VAL A 23 -15.60 -17.40 0.91
CA VAL A 23 -14.83 -18.63 0.70
C VAL A 23 -13.44 -18.59 1.31
N ILE A 24 -13.10 -17.53 2.03
CA ILE A 24 -11.82 -17.39 2.74
C ILE A 24 -12.01 -17.86 4.19
N PRO A 25 -11.23 -18.85 4.65
CA PRO A 25 -11.19 -19.21 6.07
C PRO A 25 -10.81 -18.00 6.93
N GLY A 26 -11.54 -17.75 8.02
CA GLY A 26 -11.29 -16.65 8.94
C GLY A 26 -11.95 -15.31 8.58
N GLN A 27 -12.41 -15.15 7.33
CA GLN A 27 -13.20 -13.98 6.86
C GLN A 27 -12.70 -12.63 7.41
N PRO A 28 -11.40 -12.32 7.28
CA PRO A 28 -10.84 -11.15 7.95
C PRO A 28 -11.39 -9.85 7.36
N GLU A 29 -11.50 -8.83 8.21
CA GLU A 29 -11.92 -7.48 7.83
C GLU A 29 -10.86 -6.48 8.28
N PHE A 30 -10.45 -5.60 7.36
CA PHE A 30 -9.39 -4.61 7.59
C PHE A 30 -9.83 -3.18 7.26
N PRO A 31 -11.03 -2.72 7.67
CA PRO A 31 -11.52 -1.40 7.32
C PRO A 31 -10.60 -0.32 7.89
N GLY A 32 -10.18 0.62 7.05
CA GLY A 32 -9.30 1.72 7.45
C GLY A 32 -7.86 1.30 7.76
N PHE A 33 -7.49 0.05 7.49
CA PHE A 33 -6.12 -0.45 7.68
C PHE A 33 -5.44 -0.67 6.34
N ASP A 34 -4.21 -0.16 6.20
CA ASP A 34 -3.39 -0.40 5.02
C ASP A 34 -2.55 -1.68 5.17
N LEU A 35 -2.93 -2.73 4.44
CA LEU A 35 -2.19 -4.01 4.46
C LEU A 35 -0.83 -3.91 3.77
N PHE A 36 -0.75 -3.08 2.73
CA PHE A 36 0.46 -2.82 1.96
C PHE A 36 0.39 -1.43 1.32
N SER A 37 1.53 -0.93 0.88
CA SER A 37 1.64 0.33 0.12
C SER A 37 2.36 0.09 -1.20
N PHE A 38 2.01 0.85 -2.24
CA PHE A 38 2.78 0.93 -3.48
C PHE A 38 3.60 2.21 -3.54
N GLY A 39 4.82 2.06 -4.07
CA GLY A 39 5.65 3.18 -4.46
C GLY A 39 5.25 3.73 -5.83
N VAL A 40 5.08 5.04 -5.92
CA VAL A 40 4.83 5.75 -7.18
C VAL A 40 6.05 6.62 -7.51
N ALA A 41 6.37 6.69 -8.80
CA ALA A 41 7.61 7.30 -9.28
C ALA A 41 7.71 8.80 -8.98
N SER A 42 6.59 9.53 -8.99
CA SER A 42 6.57 10.98 -8.79
C SER A 42 5.21 11.49 -8.30
N VAL A 43 5.21 12.70 -7.73
CA VAL A 43 3.99 13.40 -7.29
C VAL A 43 3.11 13.75 -8.49
N GLU A 44 3.70 13.96 -9.67
CA GLU A 44 2.93 14.12 -10.91
C GLU A 44 2.18 12.84 -11.29
N ALA A 45 2.82 11.67 -11.19
CA ALA A 45 2.15 10.39 -11.43
C ALA A 45 1.01 10.14 -10.42
N MET A 46 1.13 10.62 -9.17
CA MET A 46 0.03 10.59 -8.20
C MET A 46 -1.18 11.42 -8.65
N HIS A 47 -0.96 12.64 -9.16
CA HIS A 47 -2.06 13.46 -9.69
C HIS A 47 -2.72 12.82 -10.91
N ASN A 48 -1.94 12.16 -11.78
CA ASN A 48 -2.49 11.42 -12.91
C ASN A 48 -3.36 10.23 -12.46
N LEU A 49 -2.95 9.52 -11.40
CA LEU A 49 -3.76 8.46 -10.80
C LEU A 49 -5.06 9.00 -10.21
N ILE A 50 -5.03 10.13 -9.50
CA ILE A 50 -6.24 10.81 -8.98
C ILE A 50 -7.21 11.12 -10.12
N HIS A 51 -6.73 11.76 -11.19
CA HIS A 51 -7.58 12.08 -12.34
C HIS A 51 -8.20 10.80 -12.94
N HIS A 52 -7.41 9.72 -13.04
CA HIS A 52 -7.93 8.45 -13.53
C HIS A 52 -8.96 7.82 -12.59
N PHE A 53 -8.78 7.93 -11.27
CA PHE A 53 -9.76 7.48 -10.29
C PHE A 53 -11.05 8.30 -10.39
N ASP A 54 -10.97 9.62 -10.55
CA ASP A 54 -12.12 10.49 -10.78
C ASP A 54 -12.91 10.07 -12.03
N GLU A 55 -12.23 9.79 -13.14
CA GLU A 55 -12.84 9.31 -14.39
C GLU A 55 -13.58 7.97 -14.20
N LEU A 56 -13.04 7.09 -13.36
CA LEU A 56 -13.62 5.78 -13.06
C LEU A 56 -14.67 5.82 -11.95
N GLY A 57 -14.85 6.96 -11.27
CA GLY A 57 -15.71 7.08 -10.09
C GLY A 57 -15.19 6.31 -8.87
N ILE A 58 -13.88 6.10 -8.78
CA ILE A 58 -13.23 5.45 -7.64
C ILE A 58 -13.01 6.50 -6.54
N THR A 59 -13.45 6.19 -5.33
CA THR A 59 -13.25 7.06 -4.16
C THR A 59 -11.78 7.03 -3.74
N HIS A 60 -11.21 8.20 -3.44
CA HIS A 60 -9.89 8.32 -2.86
C HIS A 60 -9.86 9.48 -1.87
N GLU A 61 -8.93 9.44 -0.92
CA GLU A 61 -8.69 10.53 0.01
C GLU A 61 -7.91 11.68 -0.66
N PRO A 62 -7.91 12.89 -0.08
CA PRO A 62 -7.01 13.95 -0.52
C PRO A 62 -5.53 13.57 -0.36
N LEU A 63 -4.66 14.19 -1.16
CA LEU A 63 -3.22 14.07 -0.97
C LEU A 63 -2.81 14.57 0.43
N PHE A 64 -2.03 13.76 1.13
CA PHE A 64 -1.47 14.09 2.43
C PHE A 64 0.04 14.34 2.32
N ASP A 65 0.49 15.54 2.66
CA ASP A 65 1.91 15.87 2.79
C ASP A 65 2.45 15.30 4.10
N ARG A 66 3.44 14.39 4.01
CA ARG A 66 4.04 13.70 5.16
C ARG A 66 5.19 14.50 5.79
N GLY A 67 5.40 15.73 5.37
CA GLY A 67 6.41 16.64 5.90
C GLY A 67 7.80 16.43 5.28
N PRO A 68 8.82 17.14 5.82
CA PRO A 68 10.15 17.17 5.22
C PRO A 68 10.76 15.78 5.03
N GLY A 69 11.03 15.40 3.78
CA GLY A 69 11.60 14.09 3.41
C GLY A 69 10.63 12.91 3.43
N GLY A 70 9.37 13.10 3.86
CA GLY A 70 8.36 12.04 3.95
C GLY A 70 7.55 11.81 2.67
N GLY A 71 7.62 12.74 1.73
CA GLY A 71 6.86 12.70 0.48
C GLY A 71 5.37 12.97 0.66
N VAL A 72 4.58 12.46 -0.28
CA VAL A 72 3.13 12.60 -0.40
C VAL A 72 2.51 11.21 -0.34
N GLN A 73 1.36 11.13 0.32
CA GLN A 73 0.53 9.93 0.45
C GLN A 73 -0.84 10.14 -0.18
N LEU A 74 -1.37 9.07 -0.77
CA LEU A 74 -2.73 8.96 -1.25
C LEU A 74 -3.30 7.62 -0.77
N ASP A 75 -4.40 7.68 -0.04
CA ASP A 75 -5.10 6.50 0.46
C ASP A 75 -6.36 6.28 -0.40
N VAL A 76 -6.53 5.05 -0.87
CA VAL A 76 -7.64 4.63 -1.74
C VAL A 76 -8.37 3.48 -1.05
N PRO A 77 -9.57 3.70 -0.49
CA PRO A 77 -10.37 2.59 0.05
C PRO A 77 -10.85 1.69 -1.10
N ASP A 78 -10.60 0.40 -0.99
CA ASP A 78 -11.22 -0.58 -1.86
C ASP A 78 -12.72 -0.75 -1.50
N PRO A 79 -13.52 -1.45 -2.33
CA PRO A 79 -14.95 -1.65 -2.04
C PRO A 79 -15.25 -2.37 -0.71
N ASP A 80 -14.26 -3.04 -0.14
CA ASP A 80 -14.33 -3.75 1.13
C ASP A 80 -13.89 -2.88 2.33
N GLY A 81 -13.45 -1.64 2.07
CA GLY A 81 -12.97 -0.67 3.05
C GLY A 81 -11.49 -0.82 3.43
N THR A 82 -10.77 -1.76 2.83
CA THR A 82 -9.33 -1.92 3.03
C THR A 82 -8.60 -0.77 2.35
N ILE A 83 -7.58 -0.21 3.00
CA ILE A 83 -6.84 0.91 2.42
C ILE A 83 -5.72 0.40 1.53
N ILE A 84 -5.71 0.85 0.27
CA ILE A 84 -4.56 0.76 -0.62
C ILE A 84 -3.83 2.10 -0.54
N ARG A 85 -2.61 2.08 -0.01
CA ARG A 85 -1.80 3.29 0.16
C ARG A 85 -0.80 3.45 -0.97
N LEU A 86 -0.71 4.67 -1.50
CA LEU A 86 0.27 5.06 -2.52
C LEU A 86 1.21 6.13 -1.93
N LEU A 87 2.51 5.96 -2.15
CA LEU A 87 3.55 6.83 -1.59
C LEU A 87 4.46 7.36 -2.71
N SER A 88 4.78 8.65 -2.66
CA SER A 88 5.68 9.27 -3.63
C SER A 88 6.43 10.49 -3.06
N PRO A 89 7.68 10.78 -3.49
CA PRO A 89 8.49 9.93 -4.35
C PRO A 89 8.94 8.70 -3.58
N PHE A 90 8.83 7.51 -4.18
CA PHE A 90 9.22 6.28 -3.49
C PHE A 90 10.73 5.99 -3.53
N GLY A 91 11.49 6.75 -4.34
CA GLY A 91 12.95 6.78 -4.33
C GLY A 91 13.67 5.44 -4.49
N GLU A 92 14.99 5.46 -4.40
CA GLU A 92 15.77 4.23 -4.23
C GLU A 92 15.68 3.78 -2.76
N HIS A 93 15.40 2.49 -2.57
CA HIS A 93 15.31 1.88 -1.26
C HIS A 93 16.05 0.53 -1.26
N PRO A 94 16.65 0.13 -0.13
CA PRO A 94 17.19 -1.22 0.00
C PRO A 94 16.06 -2.25 -0.11
N PRO A 95 16.37 -3.51 -0.48
CA PRO A 95 15.38 -4.60 -0.54
C PRO A 95 14.61 -4.82 0.77
N PHE A 96 15.20 -4.40 1.89
CA PHE A 96 14.57 -4.38 3.20
C PHE A 96 14.94 -3.09 3.93
N MET A 97 13.92 -2.42 4.47
CA MET A 97 14.08 -1.34 5.43
C MET A 97 13.06 -1.54 6.54
N GLY A 98 13.55 -1.84 7.74
CA GLY A 98 12.76 -1.86 8.94
C GLY A 98 12.78 -0.51 9.64
N VAL A 99 11.67 -0.15 10.28
CA VAL A 99 11.54 1.03 11.12
C VAL A 99 11.20 0.58 12.54
N GLU A 100 11.89 1.16 13.51
CA GLU A 100 11.67 0.97 14.94
C GLU A 100 11.49 2.34 15.58
N PHE A 101 10.47 2.48 16.43
CA PHE A 101 10.20 3.69 17.20
C PHE A 101 10.56 3.41 18.66
N PRO A 102 11.75 3.85 19.14
CA PRO A 102 12.13 3.76 20.55
C PRO A 102 11.24 4.66 21.42
N ALA A 103 11.42 4.59 22.74
CA ALA A 103 10.62 5.36 23.70
C ALA A 103 10.72 6.89 23.54
N ASP A 104 11.76 7.39 22.87
CA ASP A 104 11.93 8.81 22.53
C ASP A 104 11.12 9.25 21.30
N GLY A 105 10.47 8.31 20.61
CA GLY A 105 9.64 8.54 19.43
C GLY A 105 10.41 8.82 18.14
N SER A 106 11.74 8.86 18.18
CA SER A 106 12.56 9.12 16.99
C SER A 106 12.73 7.84 16.17
N PRO A 107 12.36 7.82 14.88
CA PRO A 107 12.49 6.61 14.09
C PRO A 107 13.96 6.19 13.96
N THR A 108 14.23 4.92 14.22
CA THR A 108 15.50 4.24 13.92
C THR A 108 15.27 3.22 12.82
N PHE A 109 16.23 3.11 11.91
CA PHE A 109 16.12 2.24 10.73
C PHE A 109 17.05 1.05 10.85
N TYR A 110 16.63 -0.11 10.33
CA TYR A 110 17.44 -1.32 10.29
C TYR A 110 17.30 -2.05 8.96
N ASP A 111 18.31 -2.82 8.57
CA ASP A 111 18.49 -3.33 7.21
C ASP A 111 18.38 -4.86 7.08
N THR A 112 18.18 -5.56 8.20
CA THR A 112 18.05 -7.02 8.25
C THR A 112 16.74 -7.41 8.94
N PRO A 113 15.89 -8.28 8.36
CA PRO A 113 14.66 -8.76 9.00
C PRO A 113 14.93 -9.34 10.38
N ARG A 114 14.23 -8.84 11.40
CA ARG A 114 14.36 -9.29 12.81
C ARG A 114 13.17 -10.12 13.29
N LEU A 115 12.02 -10.04 12.60
CA LEU A 115 10.86 -10.86 12.92
C LEU A 115 11.21 -12.33 12.61
N PRO A 116 10.96 -13.26 13.53
CA PRO A 116 11.17 -14.67 13.25
C PRO A 116 10.34 -15.06 12.02
N ASN A 117 10.93 -15.86 11.13
CA ASN A 117 10.18 -16.48 10.04
C ASN A 117 9.02 -17.26 10.68
N ALA A 118 7.80 -16.76 10.52
CA ALA A 118 6.59 -17.46 10.94
C ALA A 118 6.29 -18.62 9.99
#